data_AF-A0A9E4ARJ1-F1
#
_entry.id   AF-A0A9E4ARJ1-F1
#
_cell.length_a   1.000
_cell.length_b   1.000
_cell.length_c   1.000
_cell.angle_alpha   90.00
_cell.angle_beta   90.00
_cell.angle_gamma   90.00
#
_symmetry.space_group_name_H-M   'P 1'
#
loop_
_entity.id
_entity.type
_entity.pdbx_description
1 polymer ?
#
loop_
_entity_poly.entity_id
_entity_poly.type
_entity_poly.pdbx_seq_one_letter_code
_entity_poly.pdbx_strand_id
1 'polypeptide(L)'
;MAIQRLLIANRGEIAIRIAQAASDLAITSIGIHSTDDAPSLHVKSVDEAYGLEGTGVSAYLDIDQIVAAAKEMNCDAVHPGYGFLAESASFATAVEDAGLIFVGPSPATLALCGDKSEARKTAVDAGVPIVRGTDHATSLEDVLDFFDSLGPDNAIMIKAIAGGGGRGTRVVTDRDEIEAAYERCQSEADSAFGNGDLYVEQLIENARHIEVQIVG
;
A
#
# COMPACT_ATOMS: atom_id res chain seq x y z
N MET A 1 -22.56 -15.60 1.38
CA MET A 1 -23.88 -14.95 1.20
C MET A 1 -23.75 -14.00 0.02
N ALA A 2 -24.83 -13.71 -0.72
CA ALA A 2 -24.78 -12.70 -1.77
C ALA A 2 -24.79 -11.31 -1.13
N ILE A 3 -23.81 -10.47 -1.44
CA ILE A 3 -23.75 -9.07 -0.98
C ILE A 3 -24.97 -8.33 -1.53
N GLN A 4 -25.70 -7.60 -0.70
CA GLN A 4 -26.83 -6.75 -1.07
C GLN A 4 -26.53 -5.27 -0.83
N ARG A 5 -25.78 -4.96 0.23
CA ARG A 5 -25.39 -3.59 0.61
C ARG A 5 -23.88 -3.49 0.80
N LEU A 6 -23.25 -2.61 0.04
CA LEU A 6 -21.79 -2.44 0.01
C LEU A 6 -21.41 -1.03 0.43
N LEU A 7 -20.68 -0.90 1.54
CA LEU A 7 -20.01 0.36 1.89
C LEU A 7 -18.70 0.49 1.09
N ILE A 8 -18.48 1.65 0.49
CA ILE A 8 -17.27 1.97 -0.25
C ILE A 8 -16.40 2.85 0.64
N ALA A 9 -15.39 2.27 1.27
CA ALA A 9 -14.49 2.95 2.20
C ALA A 9 -13.39 3.74 1.46
N ASN A 10 -13.81 4.60 0.54
CA ASN A 10 -12.93 5.43 -0.29
C ASN A 10 -13.68 6.66 -0.84
N ARG A 11 -12.99 7.49 -1.62
CA ARG A 11 -13.52 8.72 -2.21
C ARG A 11 -13.10 8.89 -3.68
N GLY A 12 -13.69 9.87 -4.35
CA GLY A 12 -13.26 10.25 -5.70
C GLY A 12 -13.54 9.17 -6.75
N GLU A 13 -12.64 9.03 -7.72
CA GLU A 13 -12.88 8.21 -8.91
C GLU A 13 -13.09 6.72 -8.61
N ILE A 14 -12.29 6.16 -7.68
CA ILE A 14 -12.39 4.74 -7.35
C ILE A 14 -13.71 4.41 -6.67
N ALA A 15 -14.23 5.33 -5.87
CA ALA A 15 -15.54 5.16 -5.25
C ALA A 15 -16.66 5.14 -6.30
N ILE A 16 -16.57 6.01 -7.33
CA ILE A 16 -17.49 6.01 -8.48
C ILE A 16 -17.39 4.69 -9.25
N ARG A 17 -16.16 4.22 -9.51
CA ARG A 17 -15.90 2.97 -10.23
C ARG A 17 -16.50 1.74 -9.52
N ILE A 18 -16.42 1.71 -8.19
CA ILE A 18 -17.01 0.64 -7.38
C ILE A 18 -18.53 0.76 -7.35
N ALA A 19 -19.07 1.96 -7.18
CA ALA A 19 -20.52 2.19 -7.19
C ALA A 19 -21.16 1.76 -8.52
N GLN A 20 -20.50 2.02 -9.65
CA GLN A 20 -20.97 1.55 -10.96
C GLN A 20 -21.02 0.01 -11.03
N ALA A 21 -19.98 -0.69 -10.54
CA ALA A 21 -19.98 -2.15 -10.53
C ALA A 21 -21.02 -2.73 -9.57
N ALA A 22 -21.25 -2.09 -8.42
CA ALA A 22 -22.33 -2.47 -7.51
C ALA A 22 -23.70 -2.32 -8.20
N SER A 23 -23.92 -1.21 -8.90
CA SER A 23 -25.14 -0.96 -9.68
C SER A 23 -25.38 -2.01 -10.76
N ASP A 24 -24.34 -2.37 -11.53
CA ASP A 24 -24.40 -3.42 -12.56
C ASP A 24 -24.80 -4.80 -11.98
N LEU A 25 -24.51 -5.02 -10.70
CA LEU A 25 -24.83 -6.24 -9.94
C LEU A 25 -26.10 -6.12 -9.08
N ALA A 26 -26.83 -4.99 -9.17
CA ALA A 26 -27.98 -4.67 -8.34
C ALA A 26 -27.70 -4.70 -6.82
N ILE A 27 -26.48 -4.31 -6.43
CA ILE A 27 -26.04 -4.10 -5.04
C ILE A 27 -26.23 -2.63 -4.69
N THR A 28 -26.86 -2.33 -3.55
CA THR A 28 -26.96 -0.95 -3.05
C THR A 28 -25.60 -0.48 -2.56
N SER A 29 -25.13 0.63 -3.11
CA SER A 29 -23.85 1.25 -2.80
C SER A 29 -24.00 2.36 -1.75
N ILE A 30 -23.13 2.33 -0.73
CA ILE A 30 -23.08 3.33 0.33
C ILE A 30 -21.72 4.02 0.26
N GLY A 31 -21.70 5.30 -0.09
CA GLY A 31 -20.48 6.12 -0.10
C GLY A 31 -20.26 6.84 1.22
N ILE A 32 -19.02 6.91 1.69
CA ILE A 32 -18.65 7.75 2.82
C ILE A 32 -18.08 9.09 2.35
N HIS A 33 -18.20 10.13 3.17
CA HIS A 33 -17.50 11.38 2.92
C HIS A 33 -17.11 12.10 4.21
N SER A 34 -15.96 12.77 4.20
CA SER A 34 -15.64 13.77 5.23
C SER A 34 -16.53 15.00 5.09
N THR A 35 -16.54 15.88 6.10
CA THR A 35 -17.40 17.08 6.11
C THR A 35 -17.13 18.01 4.92
N ASP A 36 -15.85 18.19 4.58
CA ASP A 36 -15.38 19.02 3.46
C ASP A 36 -15.54 18.36 2.08
N ASP A 37 -15.82 17.07 2.04
CA ASP A 37 -15.96 16.28 0.81
C ASP A 37 -17.43 15.92 0.49
N ALA A 38 -18.37 16.38 1.31
CA ALA A 38 -19.82 16.27 1.07
C ALA A 38 -20.28 16.71 -0.33
N PRO A 39 -19.73 17.77 -0.99
CA PRO A 39 -20.17 18.15 -2.33
C PRO A 39 -19.56 17.31 -3.46
N SER A 40 -18.65 16.37 -3.16
CA SER A 40 -17.88 15.63 -4.16
C SER A 40 -18.72 14.69 -5.02
N LEU A 41 -18.21 14.39 -6.22
CA LEU A 41 -18.96 13.62 -7.21
C LEU A 41 -19.26 12.18 -6.78
N HIS A 42 -18.36 11.55 -6.02
CA HIS A 42 -18.58 10.17 -5.57
C HIS A 42 -19.80 10.06 -4.64
N VAL A 43 -20.05 11.08 -3.82
CA VAL A 43 -21.24 11.18 -2.95
C VAL A 43 -22.54 11.17 -3.76
N LYS A 44 -22.51 11.73 -4.98
CA LYS A 44 -23.67 11.77 -5.89
C LYS A 44 -23.79 10.53 -6.78
N SER A 45 -22.78 9.66 -6.75
CA SER A 45 -22.68 8.48 -7.63
C SER A 45 -23.02 7.17 -6.91
N VAL A 46 -23.34 7.25 -5.63
CA VAL A 46 -23.79 6.13 -4.78
C VAL A 46 -25.28 6.24 -4.51
N ASP A 47 -25.91 5.13 -4.12
CA ASP A 47 -27.34 5.09 -3.81
C ASP A 47 -27.65 5.81 -2.50
N GLU A 48 -26.78 5.63 -1.50
CA GLU A 48 -26.86 6.27 -0.19
C GLU A 48 -25.49 6.81 0.22
N ALA A 49 -25.48 7.90 1.00
CA ALA A 49 -24.25 8.51 1.49
C ALA A 49 -24.28 8.65 3.01
N TYR A 50 -23.13 8.39 3.64
CA TYR A 50 -22.93 8.56 5.08
C TYR A 50 -21.83 9.59 5.35
N GLY A 51 -22.14 10.57 6.19
CA GLY A 51 -21.21 11.63 6.57
C GLY A 51 -20.33 11.20 7.73
N LEU A 52 -19.02 11.19 7.51
CA LEU A 52 -18.02 10.99 8.55
C LEU A 52 -17.76 12.27 9.33
N GLU A 53 -17.51 12.11 10.63
CA GLU A 53 -16.95 13.14 11.49
C GLU A 53 -15.51 13.47 11.08
N GLY A 54 -15.20 14.76 11.04
CA GLY A 54 -13.88 15.28 10.67
C GLY A 54 -13.78 15.77 9.22
N THR A 55 -12.58 16.22 8.87
CA THR A 55 -12.25 16.81 7.58
C THR A 55 -11.00 16.17 6.98
N GLY A 56 -10.87 16.25 5.66
CA GLY A 56 -9.71 15.78 4.94
C GLY A 56 -9.45 14.28 5.07
N VAL A 57 -8.18 13.91 4.90
CA VAL A 57 -7.72 12.51 4.80
C VAL A 57 -7.94 11.72 6.08
N SER A 58 -7.82 12.35 7.26
CA SER A 58 -7.89 11.63 8.54
C SER A 58 -9.24 10.96 8.77
N ALA A 59 -10.34 11.56 8.29
CA ALA A 59 -11.67 10.96 8.37
C ALA A 59 -11.73 9.61 7.62
N TYR A 60 -11.03 9.49 6.49
CA TYR A 60 -10.96 8.26 5.69
C TYR A 60 -9.98 7.21 6.23
N LEU A 61 -9.24 7.53 7.29
CA LEU A 61 -8.30 6.63 7.95
C LEU A 61 -8.82 6.12 9.31
N ASP A 62 -10.02 6.56 9.72
CA ASP A 62 -10.64 6.19 10.98
C ASP A 62 -11.40 4.86 10.84
N ILE A 63 -10.72 3.76 11.21
CA ILE A 63 -11.23 2.39 11.13
C ILE A 63 -12.54 2.24 11.91
N ASP A 64 -12.56 2.71 13.16
CA ASP A 64 -13.70 2.50 14.07
C ASP A 64 -14.94 3.19 13.52
N GLN A 65 -14.76 4.40 13.02
CA GLN A 65 -15.85 5.19 12.45
C GLN A 65 -16.41 4.59 11.16
N ILE A 66 -15.55 4.10 10.27
CA ILE A 66 -15.98 3.45 9.02
C ILE A 66 -16.72 2.15 9.31
N VAL A 67 -16.24 1.34 10.25
CA VAL A 67 -16.92 0.09 10.67
C VAL A 67 -18.26 0.41 11.33
N ALA A 68 -18.33 1.43 12.18
CA ALA A 68 -19.58 1.89 12.78
C ALA A 68 -20.60 2.33 11.72
N ALA A 69 -20.16 3.12 10.73
CA ALA A 69 -21.00 3.56 9.61
C ALA A 69 -21.53 2.37 8.80
N ALA A 70 -20.69 1.37 8.50
CA ALA A 70 -21.11 0.17 7.78
C ALA A 70 -22.22 -0.59 8.52
N LYS A 71 -22.10 -0.72 9.85
CA LYS A 71 -23.10 -1.37 10.70
C LYS A 71 -24.40 -0.57 10.79
N GLU A 72 -24.32 0.74 10.99
CA GLU A 72 -25.49 1.62 11.06
C GLU A 72 -26.30 1.59 9.75
N MET A 73 -25.59 1.56 8.62
CA MET A 73 -26.18 1.48 7.29
C MET A 73 -26.57 0.06 6.85
N ASN A 74 -26.46 -0.92 7.77
CA ASN A 74 -26.79 -2.33 7.55
C ASN A 74 -26.09 -2.92 6.32
N CYS A 75 -24.81 -2.62 6.14
CA CYS A 75 -24.02 -3.16 5.04
C CYS A 75 -23.68 -4.63 5.28
N ASP A 76 -23.49 -5.39 4.21
CA ASP A 76 -22.98 -6.78 4.26
C ASP A 76 -21.46 -6.82 4.05
N ALA A 77 -20.94 -5.81 3.34
CA ALA A 77 -19.56 -5.78 2.88
C ALA A 77 -19.00 -4.36 2.85
N VAL A 78 -17.66 -4.28 2.88
CA VAL A 78 -16.89 -3.05 2.74
C VAL A 78 -15.85 -3.23 1.64
N HIS A 79 -15.86 -2.34 0.65
CA HIS A 79 -14.83 -2.29 -0.39
C HIS A 79 -13.91 -1.10 -0.17
N PRO A 80 -12.59 -1.30 0.00
CA PRO A 80 -11.69 -0.22 0.36
C PRO A 80 -11.12 0.56 -0.84
N GLY A 81 -11.43 0.21 -2.08
CA GLY A 81 -10.76 0.76 -3.27
C GLY A 81 -9.25 0.54 -3.23
N TYR A 82 -8.48 1.60 -3.47
CA TYR A 82 -7.01 1.63 -3.35
C TYR A 82 -6.56 2.81 -2.49
N GLY A 83 -5.34 2.76 -1.94
CA GLY A 83 -4.88 3.75 -0.97
C GLY A 83 -5.70 3.70 0.33
N PHE A 84 -5.59 4.73 1.16
CA PHE A 84 -6.22 4.78 2.50
C PHE A 84 -5.99 3.47 3.29
N LEU A 85 -7.06 2.74 3.58
CA LEU A 85 -7.04 1.52 4.38
C LEU A 85 -7.07 0.24 3.52
N ALA A 86 -6.91 0.32 2.19
CA ALA A 86 -7.01 -0.84 1.30
C ALA A 86 -5.97 -1.94 1.55
N GLU A 87 -4.78 -1.56 2.02
CA GLU A 87 -3.70 -2.49 2.37
C GLU A 87 -3.59 -2.71 3.89
N SER A 88 -4.56 -2.21 4.67
CA SER A 88 -4.52 -2.30 6.13
C SER A 88 -5.08 -3.63 6.62
N ALA A 89 -4.20 -4.50 7.11
CA ALA A 89 -4.58 -5.76 7.76
C ALA A 89 -5.47 -5.52 9.00
N SER A 90 -5.22 -4.44 9.76
CA SER A 90 -6.03 -4.07 10.93
C SER A 90 -7.44 -3.63 10.54
N PHE A 91 -7.60 -2.90 9.43
CA PHE A 91 -8.91 -2.55 8.91
C PHE A 91 -9.70 -3.77 8.43
N ALA A 92 -9.06 -4.65 7.65
CA ALA A 92 -9.70 -5.88 7.20
C ALA A 92 -10.14 -6.76 8.38
N THR A 93 -9.28 -6.89 9.40
CA THR A 93 -9.63 -7.60 10.65
C THR A 93 -10.83 -6.96 11.34
N ALA A 94 -10.86 -5.63 11.49
CA ALA A 94 -11.96 -4.93 12.13
C ALA A 94 -13.30 -5.08 11.38
N VAL A 95 -13.26 -5.12 10.04
CA VAL A 95 -14.42 -5.40 9.19
C VAL A 95 -14.92 -6.83 9.41
N GLU A 96 -14.03 -7.82 9.38
CA GLU A 96 -14.37 -9.23 9.62
C GLU A 96 -14.91 -9.48 11.04
N ASP A 97 -14.29 -8.88 12.07
CA ASP A 97 -14.72 -8.95 13.47
C ASP A 97 -16.09 -8.30 13.70
N ALA A 98 -16.46 -7.33 12.87
CA ALA A 98 -17.78 -6.72 12.85
C ALA A 98 -18.85 -7.59 12.17
N GLY A 99 -18.47 -8.75 11.61
CA GLY A 99 -19.36 -9.65 10.88
C GLY A 99 -19.63 -9.21 9.43
N LEU A 100 -18.80 -8.31 8.90
CA LEU A 100 -18.90 -7.79 7.54
C LEU A 100 -17.88 -8.48 6.62
N ILE A 101 -18.16 -8.48 5.32
CA ILE A 101 -17.22 -9.00 4.31
C ILE A 101 -16.25 -7.88 3.91
N PHE A 102 -14.95 -8.09 4.11
CA PHE A 102 -13.92 -7.25 3.50
C PHE A 102 -13.74 -7.65 2.03
N VAL A 103 -13.98 -6.74 1.09
CA VAL A 103 -13.79 -7.00 -0.36
C VAL A 103 -12.32 -6.80 -0.71
N GLY A 104 -11.53 -7.85 -0.44
CA GLY A 104 -10.09 -7.90 -0.67
C GLY A 104 -9.50 -9.24 -0.21
N PRO A 105 -8.17 -9.37 -0.18
CA PRO A 105 -7.54 -10.57 0.36
C PRO A 105 -7.69 -10.62 1.89
N SER A 106 -7.40 -11.78 2.49
CA SER A 106 -7.51 -11.97 3.94
C SER A 106 -6.56 -11.05 4.73
N PRO A 107 -6.86 -10.73 6.00
CA PRO A 107 -5.96 -9.94 6.85
C PRO A 107 -4.54 -10.50 6.94
N ALA A 108 -4.41 -11.84 6.97
CA ALA A 108 -3.10 -12.50 6.96
C ALA A 108 -2.32 -12.26 5.66
N THR A 109 -3.01 -12.25 4.52
CA THR A 109 -2.39 -11.95 3.22
C THR A 109 -1.99 -10.48 3.14
N LEU A 110 -2.84 -9.56 3.63
CA LEU A 110 -2.51 -8.14 3.72
C LEU A 110 -1.30 -7.88 4.61
N ALA A 111 -1.21 -8.54 5.77
CA ALA A 111 -0.07 -8.41 6.67
C ALA A 111 1.24 -8.91 6.01
N LEU A 112 1.17 -10.06 5.32
CA LEU A 112 2.31 -10.62 4.59
C LEU A 112 2.76 -9.71 3.44
N CYS A 113 1.83 -9.22 2.62
CA CYS A 113 2.16 -8.39 1.46
C CYS A 113 2.53 -6.95 1.84
N GLY A 114 2.03 -6.44 2.98
CA GLY A 114 2.37 -5.13 3.53
C GLY A 114 3.79 -5.06 4.09
N ASP A 115 4.36 -6.19 4.52
CA ASP A 115 5.76 -6.31 4.89
C ASP A 115 6.59 -6.72 3.67
N LYS A 116 7.40 -5.79 3.15
CA LYS A 116 8.26 -6.03 1.99
C LYS A 116 9.28 -7.16 2.21
N SER A 117 9.76 -7.34 3.44
CA SER A 117 10.75 -8.38 3.75
C SER A 117 10.09 -9.76 3.70
N GLU A 118 8.95 -9.92 4.37
CA GLU A 118 8.18 -11.18 4.33
C GLU A 118 7.62 -11.48 2.95
N ALA A 119 7.19 -10.46 2.18
CA ALA A 119 6.76 -10.63 0.80
C ALA A 119 7.90 -11.15 -0.11
N ARG A 120 9.12 -10.60 0.03
CA ARG A 120 10.29 -11.07 -0.74
C ARG A 120 10.67 -12.50 -0.37
N LYS A 121 10.70 -12.81 0.92
CA LYS A 121 10.95 -14.17 1.42
C LYS A 121 9.92 -15.17 0.86
N THR A 122 8.64 -14.80 0.91
CA THR A 122 7.55 -15.61 0.36
C THR A 122 7.72 -15.84 -1.16
N ALA A 123 8.15 -14.83 -1.90
CA ALA A 123 8.44 -14.97 -3.33
C ALA A 123 9.59 -15.97 -3.58
N VAL A 124 10.67 -15.91 -2.79
CA VAL A 124 11.79 -16.87 -2.87
C VAL A 124 11.32 -18.29 -2.54
N ASP A 125 10.56 -18.47 -1.48
CA ASP A 125 10.02 -19.78 -1.06
C ASP A 125 9.08 -20.37 -2.13
N ALA A 126 8.36 -19.52 -2.86
CA ALA A 126 7.53 -19.90 -4.00
C ALA A 126 8.31 -20.13 -5.31
N GLY A 127 9.63 -19.98 -5.31
CA GLY A 127 10.48 -20.13 -6.50
C GLY A 127 10.36 -18.98 -7.50
N VAL A 128 9.82 -17.82 -7.08
CA VAL A 128 9.74 -16.61 -7.90
C VAL A 128 11.11 -15.91 -7.86
N PRO A 129 11.74 -15.63 -9.02
CA PRO A 129 13.01 -14.92 -9.05
C PRO A 129 12.83 -13.48 -8.56
N ILE A 130 13.63 -13.09 -7.58
CA ILE A 130 13.68 -11.72 -7.06
C ILE A 130 14.99 -11.05 -7.46
N VAL A 131 14.97 -9.71 -7.51
CA VAL A 131 16.20 -8.92 -7.65
C VAL A 131 17.07 -9.16 -6.43
N ARG A 132 18.37 -9.40 -6.67
CA ARG A 132 19.37 -9.52 -5.60
C ARG A 132 19.38 -8.24 -4.78
N GLY A 133 19.40 -8.36 -3.46
CA GLY A 133 19.45 -7.22 -2.56
C GLY A 133 19.38 -7.69 -1.11
N THR A 134 19.56 -6.75 -0.20
CA THR A 134 19.36 -6.99 1.23
C THR A 134 17.89 -6.86 1.60
N ASP A 135 17.48 -7.56 2.65
CA ASP A 135 16.11 -7.68 3.17
C ASP A 135 15.95 -7.08 4.58
N HIS A 136 16.96 -6.35 5.03
CA HIS A 136 17.08 -5.74 6.35
C HIS A 136 17.73 -4.36 6.24
N ALA A 137 17.73 -3.60 7.35
CA ALA A 137 18.46 -2.35 7.45
C ALA A 137 19.97 -2.62 7.36
N THR A 138 20.60 -2.10 6.31
CA THR A 138 22.02 -2.33 6.00
C THR A 138 22.89 -1.22 6.53
N SER A 139 24.04 -1.58 7.09
CA SER A 139 25.15 -0.68 7.35
C SER A 139 25.91 -0.32 6.07
N LEU A 140 26.82 0.67 6.14
CA LEU A 140 27.71 0.99 5.03
C LEU A 140 28.58 -0.22 4.61
N GLU A 141 29.05 -1.01 5.58
CA GLU A 141 29.84 -2.22 5.33
C GLU A 141 29.03 -3.26 4.55
N ASP A 142 27.76 -3.48 4.93
CA ASP A 142 26.86 -4.39 4.20
C ASP A 142 26.66 -3.95 2.74
N VAL A 143 26.59 -2.65 2.48
CA VAL A 143 26.43 -2.11 1.12
C VAL A 143 27.71 -2.32 0.29
N LEU A 144 28.89 -2.11 0.89
CA LEU A 144 30.17 -2.37 0.24
C LEU A 144 30.33 -3.85 -0.10
N ASP A 145 30.06 -4.74 0.86
CA ASP A 145 30.13 -6.18 0.68
C ASP A 145 29.13 -6.66 -0.38
N PHE A 146 27.90 -6.11 -0.37
CA PHE A 146 26.90 -6.42 -1.38
C PHE A 146 27.36 -5.99 -2.77
N PHE A 147 27.88 -4.76 -2.93
CA PHE A 147 28.41 -4.26 -4.19
C PHE A 147 29.53 -5.16 -4.73
N ASP A 148 30.51 -5.49 -3.87
CA ASP A 148 31.64 -6.35 -4.25
C ASP A 148 31.18 -7.78 -4.63
N SER A 149 30.05 -8.25 -4.07
CA SER A 149 29.45 -9.56 -4.40
C SER A 149 28.76 -9.65 -5.77
N LEU A 150 28.56 -8.52 -6.47
CA LEU A 150 27.91 -8.47 -7.78
C LEU A 150 28.88 -8.75 -8.94
N GLY A 151 30.20 -8.65 -8.72
CA GLY A 151 31.23 -8.98 -9.71
C GLY A 151 31.66 -7.80 -10.61
N PRO A 152 31.73 -7.95 -11.94
CA PRO A 152 32.16 -6.88 -12.86
C PRO A 152 31.04 -5.92 -13.28
N ASP A 153 29.77 -6.27 -13.06
CA ASP A 153 28.59 -5.49 -13.44
C ASP A 153 27.99 -4.73 -12.22
N ASN A 154 28.85 -4.20 -11.35
CA ASN A 154 28.47 -3.64 -10.05
C ASN A 154 27.71 -2.33 -10.20
N ALA A 155 26.40 -2.42 -10.34
CA ALA A 155 25.50 -1.30 -10.19
C ALA A 155 24.46 -1.66 -9.13
N ILE A 156 24.32 -0.77 -8.14
CA ILE A 156 23.38 -0.93 -7.04
C ILE A 156 22.45 0.26 -6.97
N MET A 157 21.30 0.01 -6.35
CA MET A 157 20.40 1.05 -5.88
C MET A 157 20.36 1.02 -4.35
N ILE A 158 20.78 2.11 -3.73
CA ILE A 158 20.55 2.36 -2.31
C ILE A 158 19.16 2.96 -2.16
N LYS A 159 18.34 2.43 -1.25
CA LYS A 159 16.94 2.83 -1.05
C LYS A 159 16.60 2.96 0.43
N ALA A 160 15.77 3.93 0.77
CA ALA A 160 15.19 4.05 2.11
C ALA A 160 14.13 2.97 2.35
N ILE A 161 14.16 2.33 3.53
CA ILE A 161 13.18 1.29 3.91
C ILE A 161 11.78 1.90 4.01
N ALA A 162 11.66 3.04 4.71
CA ALA A 162 10.43 3.81 4.88
C ALA A 162 10.09 4.72 3.68
N GLY A 163 10.86 4.64 2.58
CA GLY A 163 10.74 5.56 1.46
C GLY A 163 9.55 5.30 0.53
N GLY A 164 9.09 6.38 -0.13
CA GLY A 164 8.04 6.36 -1.15
C GLY A 164 8.17 7.56 -2.11
N GLY A 165 7.62 7.44 -3.32
CA GLY A 165 7.62 8.52 -4.31
C GLY A 165 8.99 8.88 -4.92
N GLY A 166 9.94 7.95 -4.91
CA GLY A 166 11.28 8.13 -5.50
C GLY A 166 12.29 8.87 -4.61
N ARG A 167 11.88 9.36 -3.43
CA ARG A 167 12.75 10.04 -2.46
C ARG A 167 13.56 9.02 -1.66
N GLY A 168 14.78 9.38 -1.28
CA GLY A 168 15.70 8.48 -0.56
C GLY A 168 16.19 7.30 -1.39
N THR A 169 16.39 7.50 -2.71
CA THR A 169 16.97 6.49 -3.61
C THR A 169 18.20 7.04 -4.35
N ARG A 170 19.24 6.22 -4.52
CA ARG A 170 20.47 6.59 -5.24
C ARG A 170 21.01 5.43 -6.07
N VAL A 171 21.36 5.72 -7.32
CA VAL A 171 22.15 4.83 -8.19
C VAL A 171 23.60 4.95 -7.75
N VAL A 172 24.29 3.83 -7.62
CA VAL A 172 25.74 3.80 -7.45
C VAL A 172 26.32 2.76 -8.39
N THR A 173 27.22 3.19 -9.26
CA THR A 173 27.95 2.33 -10.21
C THR A 173 29.46 2.34 -9.95
N ASP A 174 29.92 3.20 -9.05
CA ASP A 174 31.32 3.29 -8.64
C ASP A 174 31.42 3.03 -7.12
N ARG A 175 32.33 2.14 -6.75
CA ARG A 175 32.56 1.75 -5.36
C ARG A 175 32.95 2.94 -4.49
N ASP A 176 33.73 3.87 -5.04
CA ASP A 176 34.23 5.05 -4.33
C ASP A 176 33.12 6.07 -4.03
N GLU A 177 31.96 5.96 -4.69
CA GLU A 177 30.80 6.82 -4.48
C GLU A 177 29.84 6.30 -3.39
N ILE A 178 30.01 5.04 -2.94
CA ILE A 178 29.06 4.36 -2.05
C ILE A 178 28.88 5.10 -0.73
N GLU A 179 29.97 5.48 -0.05
CA GLU A 179 29.91 6.15 1.26
C GLU A 179 29.13 7.47 1.16
N ALA A 180 29.50 8.32 0.21
CA ALA A 180 28.84 9.60 0.01
C ALA A 180 27.37 9.44 -0.43
N ALA A 181 27.04 8.40 -1.20
CA ALA A 181 25.67 8.10 -1.60
C ALA A 181 24.82 7.60 -0.42
N TYR A 182 25.37 6.71 0.40
CA TYR A 182 24.74 6.15 1.59
C TYR A 182 24.37 7.25 2.60
N GLU A 183 25.33 8.11 2.98
CA GLU A 183 25.10 9.20 3.92
C GLU A 183 24.00 10.16 3.44
N ARG A 184 24.02 10.50 2.14
CA ARG A 184 23.01 11.36 1.52
C ARG A 184 21.63 10.71 1.53
N CYS A 185 21.54 9.42 1.20
CA CYS A 185 20.29 8.66 1.23
C CYS A 185 19.72 8.60 2.64
N GLN A 186 20.56 8.31 3.64
CA GLN A 186 20.18 8.19 5.05
C GLN A 186 19.65 9.52 5.59
N SER A 187 20.36 10.64 5.32
CA SER A 187 19.93 11.97 5.75
C SER A 187 18.61 12.40 5.10
N GLU A 188 18.43 12.10 3.80
CA GLU A 188 17.16 12.36 3.11
C GLU A 188 16.03 11.51 3.69
N ALA A 189 16.29 10.25 4.01
CA ALA A 189 15.32 9.33 4.59
C ALA A 189 14.87 9.77 5.99
N ASP A 190 15.83 10.10 6.85
CA ASP A 190 15.56 10.58 8.22
C ASP A 190 14.77 11.89 8.20
N SER A 191 15.18 12.86 7.37
CA SER A 191 14.48 14.15 7.28
C SER A 191 13.09 14.08 6.68
N ALA A 192 12.85 13.15 5.74
CA ALA A 192 11.56 13.04 5.06
C ALA A 192 10.58 12.07 5.77
N PHE A 193 11.10 11.04 6.42
CA PHE A 193 10.30 9.91 6.92
C PHE A 193 10.53 9.59 8.40
N GLY A 194 11.46 10.28 9.07
CA GLY A 194 11.80 10.03 10.48
C GLY A 194 12.46 8.67 10.73
N ASN A 195 12.91 8.01 9.66
CA ASN A 195 13.61 6.73 9.69
C ASN A 195 14.71 6.75 8.62
N GLY A 196 15.97 6.69 9.08
CA GLY A 196 17.17 6.69 8.25
C GLY A 196 17.64 5.32 7.76
N ASP A 197 16.87 4.25 8.01
CA ASP A 197 17.24 2.89 7.63
C ASP A 197 17.19 2.71 6.11
N LEU A 198 18.26 2.12 5.57
CA LEU A 198 18.46 1.88 4.15
C LEU A 198 18.55 0.38 3.86
N TYR A 199 18.27 0.01 2.62
CA TYR A 199 18.56 -1.30 2.04
C TYR A 199 19.15 -1.11 0.63
N VAL A 200 19.75 -2.16 0.08
CA VAL A 200 20.40 -2.13 -1.24
C VAL A 200 19.85 -3.23 -2.15
N GLU A 201 19.67 -2.90 -3.42
CA GLU A 201 19.32 -3.85 -4.46
C GLU A 201 20.27 -3.72 -5.65
N GLN A 202 20.42 -4.79 -6.43
CA GLN A 202 21.08 -4.73 -7.72
C GLN A 202 20.29 -3.79 -8.65
N LEU A 203 20.99 -2.86 -9.30
CA LEU A 203 20.39 -2.02 -10.33
C LEU A 203 20.20 -2.86 -11.60
N ILE A 204 18.97 -2.85 -12.12
CA ILE A 204 18.67 -3.40 -13.44
C ILE A 204 18.58 -2.23 -14.42
N GLU A 205 19.63 -2.04 -15.22
CA GLU A 205 19.64 -1.00 -16.25
C GLU A 205 18.63 -1.31 -17.37
N ASN A 206 18.03 -0.26 -17.95
CA ASN A 206 17.04 -0.38 -19.03
C ASN A 206 15.84 -1.29 -18.69
N ALA A 207 15.48 -1.36 -17.40
CA ALA A 207 14.35 -2.16 -16.95
C ALA A 207 13.01 -1.67 -17.52
N ARG A 208 12.11 -2.62 -17.76
CA ARG A 208 10.68 -2.35 -17.96
C ARG A 208 9.94 -2.79 -16.71
N HIS A 209 9.07 -1.91 -16.18
CA HIS A 209 8.14 -2.29 -15.12
C HIS A 209 7.01 -3.11 -15.73
N ILE A 210 6.87 -4.36 -15.30
CA ILE A 210 5.81 -5.28 -15.72
C ILE A 210 5.14 -5.80 -14.46
N GLU A 211 3.81 -5.71 -14.41
CA GLU A 211 2.98 -6.22 -13.33
C GLU A 211 1.88 -7.12 -13.90
N VAL A 212 1.45 -8.10 -13.09
CA VAL A 212 0.50 -9.13 -13.51
C VAL A 212 -0.74 -9.03 -12.63
N GLN A 213 -1.90 -8.79 -13.24
CA GLN A 213 -3.18 -8.83 -12.54
C GLN A 213 -3.54 -10.27 -12.19
N ILE A 214 -3.92 -10.49 -10.92
CA ILE A 214 -4.36 -11.80 -10.40
C ILE A 214 -5.81 -11.67 -9.90
N VAL A 215 -6.58 -12.75 -10.03
CA VAL A 215 -7.91 -12.94 -9.41
C VAL A 215 -7.95 -14.38 -8.88
N GLY A 216 -8.38 -14.59 -7.63
CA GLY A 216 -8.35 -15.88 -6.94
C GLY A 216 -9.54 -16.10 -6.03
#